data_AF-A0A947KMW0-F1
#
_entry.id   AF-A0A947KMW0-F1
#
_cell.length_a   1.000
_cell.length_b   1.000
_cell.length_c   1.000
_cell.angle_alpha   90.00
_cell.angle_beta   90.00
_cell.angle_gamma   90.00
#
_symmetry.space_group_name_H-M   'P 1'
#
loop_
_entity.id
_entity.type
_entity.pdbx_description
1 polymer ?
#
loop_
_entity_poly.entity_id
_entity_poly.type
_entity_poly.pdbx_seq_one_letter_code
_entity_poly.pdbx_strand_id
1 'polypeptide(L)'
;MKRAKTHEEIKPLIELCKVGKLFDVQAWIAAGKPVNPPPPPEKGARKRSPLQYAIDTGFHSLVQVLLDGEAEIEHSWRYSSLRHALESRHFEVAKLLVEYGADVKSIDMVTVFDTWQPEIMEYFIERGANVETGNPLATAFCWRIRTALKIFKQYKDRFPSFQEQANIALRHHCKEGNLKWVALMLWAGADPYSKGLDSPEADPDPDYDKNALELAAFYEHFEVFKFKKIRLDAKHEHAHGLVRMACYNETAELLNHLLELGYPVNDQKNGGSSYIELLLNYMAWDSTRERRHLDTEKAREKMKMLHLLVRHGAKWIPEDMASLNRTRRNLLCLIPDYTVELIWIIAKYGACDQSVIESLLKTPAIRAHVTLHSDRISQLVEKLAENEAKRRDSCG
;
A
#
# COMPACT_ATOMS: atom_id res chain seq x y z
N MET A 1 12.85 -29.78 38.34
CA MET A 1 11.52 -29.59 37.70
C MET A 1 10.44 -30.31 38.48
N LYS A 2 9.58 -29.56 39.18
CA LYS A 2 8.43 -30.08 39.93
C LYS A 2 7.26 -30.43 38.99
N ARG A 3 7.39 -31.53 38.25
CA ARG A 3 6.42 -31.96 37.24
C ARG A 3 5.54 -33.11 37.73
N ALA A 4 4.23 -33.02 37.51
CA ALA A 4 3.29 -34.08 37.81
C ALA A 4 3.44 -35.27 36.84
N LYS A 5 3.22 -36.49 37.32
CA LYS A 5 3.22 -37.72 36.52
C LYS A 5 1.94 -37.85 35.71
N THR A 6 0.82 -37.41 36.27
CA THR A 6 -0.50 -37.48 35.61
C THR A 6 -1.25 -36.17 35.74
N HIS A 7 -2.26 -35.97 34.88
CA HIS A 7 -3.12 -34.80 34.99
C HIS A 7 -4.01 -34.81 36.23
N GLU A 8 -4.36 -35.99 36.78
CA GLU A 8 -5.16 -36.06 38.01
C GLU A 8 -4.34 -35.58 39.23
N GLU A 9 -3.03 -35.77 39.22
CA GLU A 9 -2.13 -35.29 40.28
C GLU A 9 -2.06 -33.75 40.35
N ILE A 10 -2.06 -33.07 39.20
CA ILE A 10 -1.98 -31.60 39.12
C ILE A 10 -3.36 -30.91 39.16
N LYS A 11 -4.44 -31.66 38.93
CA LYS A 11 -5.81 -31.14 38.87
C LYS A 11 -6.22 -30.33 40.10
N PRO A 12 -5.89 -30.72 41.36
CA PRO A 12 -6.23 -29.89 42.51
C PRO A 12 -5.59 -28.50 42.45
N LEU A 13 -4.31 -28.41 42.05
CA LEU A 13 -3.64 -27.13 41.88
C LEU A 13 -4.30 -26.28 40.79
N ILE A 14 -4.71 -26.89 39.68
CA ILE A 14 -5.46 -26.22 38.61
C ILE A 14 -6.76 -25.59 39.16
N GLU A 15 -7.54 -26.34 39.95
CA GLU A 15 -8.78 -25.80 40.53
C GLU A 15 -8.52 -24.67 41.53
N LEU A 16 -7.46 -24.78 42.35
CA LEU A 16 -7.04 -23.69 43.23
C LEU A 16 -6.66 -22.42 42.44
N CYS A 17 -5.96 -22.58 41.32
CA CYS A 17 -5.57 -21.46 40.45
C CYS A 17 -6.78 -20.83 39.75
N LYS A 18 -7.72 -21.65 39.24
CA LYS A 18 -8.97 -21.17 38.63
C LYS A 18 -9.80 -20.30 39.57
N VAL A 19 -9.86 -20.67 40.85
CA VAL A 19 -10.64 -19.96 41.87
C VAL A 19 -9.84 -18.81 42.51
N GLY A 20 -8.52 -18.75 42.29
CA GLY A 20 -7.67 -17.69 42.85
C GLY A 20 -7.30 -17.89 44.33
N LYS A 21 -7.25 -19.13 44.81
CA LYS A 21 -6.96 -19.48 46.22
C LYS A 21 -5.47 -19.36 46.56
N LEU A 22 -4.96 -18.12 46.64
CA LEU A 22 -3.53 -17.81 46.81
C LEU A 22 -2.85 -18.59 47.96
N PHE A 23 -3.43 -18.56 49.16
CA PHE A 23 -2.83 -19.20 50.34
C PHE A 23 -2.79 -20.74 50.21
N ASP A 24 -3.80 -21.34 49.58
CA ASP A 24 -3.82 -22.79 49.35
C ASP A 24 -2.77 -23.18 48.29
N VAL A 25 -2.56 -22.33 47.28
CA VAL A 25 -1.48 -22.51 46.28
C VAL A 25 -0.10 -22.38 46.91
N GLN A 26 0.10 -21.41 47.81
CA GLN A 26 1.35 -21.28 48.57
C GLN A 26 1.62 -22.52 49.42
N ALA A 27 0.60 -23.03 50.13
CA ALA A 27 0.72 -24.25 50.92
C ALA A 27 1.04 -25.48 50.04
N TRP A 28 0.43 -25.57 48.84
CA TRP A 28 0.74 -26.62 47.87
C TRP A 28 2.22 -26.62 47.46
N ILE A 29 2.77 -25.44 47.13
CA ILE A 29 4.16 -25.29 46.69
C ILE A 29 5.14 -25.52 47.85
N ALA A 30 4.82 -25.02 49.04
CA ALA A 30 5.62 -25.22 50.25
C ALA A 30 5.72 -26.70 50.65
N ALA A 31 4.68 -27.49 50.38
CA ALA A 31 4.67 -28.94 50.56
C ALA A 31 5.51 -29.70 49.50
N GLY A 32 6.19 -29.01 48.59
CA GLY A 32 7.05 -29.62 47.56
C GLY A 32 6.28 -30.34 46.44
N LYS A 33 4.96 -30.12 46.34
CA LYS A 33 4.11 -30.76 45.33
C LYS A 33 4.40 -30.25 43.91
N PRO A 34 4.04 -31.01 42.86
CA PRO A 34 4.27 -30.60 41.48
C PRO A 34 3.50 -29.32 41.12
N VAL A 35 4.14 -28.47 40.31
CA VAL A 35 3.59 -27.19 39.80
C VAL A 35 3.32 -27.27 38.31
N ASN A 36 4.10 -28.07 37.59
CA ASN A 36 3.97 -28.22 36.14
C ASN A 36 3.16 -29.47 35.77
N PRO A 37 2.28 -29.39 34.75
CA PRO A 37 1.60 -30.58 34.23
C PRO A 37 2.60 -31.55 33.57
N PRO A 38 2.22 -32.82 33.37
CA PRO A 38 3.00 -33.74 32.55
C PRO A 38 3.22 -33.16 31.14
N PRO A 39 4.27 -33.58 30.42
CA PRO A 39 4.54 -33.05 29.09
C PRO A 39 3.33 -33.23 28.17
N PRO A 40 3.07 -32.27 27.27
CA PRO A 40 1.93 -32.35 26.37
C PRO A 40 2.05 -33.58 25.47
N PRO A 41 0.94 -34.25 25.12
CA PRO A 41 0.96 -35.39 24.20
C PRO A 41 1.38 -34.94 22.80
N GLU A 42 2.02 -35.83 22.03
CA GLU A 42 2.43 -35.56 20.64
C GLU A 42 1.23 -35.25 19.72
N LYS A 43 0.08 -35.88 19.99
CA LYS A 43 -1.19 -35.70 19.26
C LYS A 43 -2.32 -35.50 20.26
N GLY A 44 -3.28 -34.62 19.91
CA GLY A 44 -4.47 -34.35 20.71
C GLY A 44 -4.47 -32.98 21.39
N ALA A 45 -5.55 -32.69 22.13
CA ALA A 45 -5.73 -31.42 22.81
C ALA A 45 -4.73 -31.27 23.97
N ARG A 46 -4.04 -30.12 24.02
CA ARG A 46 -3.22 -29.75 25.19
C ARG A 46 -4.13 -29.30 26.32
N LYS A 47 -3.89 -29.83 27.52
CA LYS A 47 -4.55 -29.35 28.73
C LYS A 47 -3.81 -28.12 29.24
N ARG A 48 -4.57 -27.17 29.76
CA ARG A 48 -4.03 -25.90 30.29
C ARG A 48 -3.24 -26.15 31.57
N SER A 49 -2.12 -25.47 31.74
CA SER A 49 -1.30 -25.53 32.96
C SER A 49 -1.89 -24.66 34.09
N PRO A 50 -1.48 -24.87 35.36
CA PRO A 50 -1.84 -23.97 36.45
C PRO A 50 -1.49 -22.51 36.17
N LEU A 51 -0.31 -22.26 35.55
CA LEU A 51 0.13 -20.92 35.17
C LEU A 51 -0.82 -20.27 34.16
N GLN A 52 -1.29 -21.03 33.15
CA GLN A 52 -2.27 -20.50 32.19
C GLN A 52 -3.56 -20.02 32.87
N TYR A 53 -4.08 -20.76 33.85
CA TYR A 53 -5.28 -20.34 34.58
C TYR A 53 -5.00 -19.14 35.49
N ALA A 54 -3.83 -19.08 36.11
CA ALA A 54 -3.42 -17.91 36.90
C ALA A 54 -3.30 -16.65 36.03
N ILE A 55 -2.79 -16.76 34.80
CA ILE A 55 -2.74 -15.65 33.85
C ILE A 55 -4.15 -15.15 33.52
N ASP A 56 -5.14 -16.02 33.25
CA ASP A 56 -6.53 -15.58 32.99
C ASP A 56 -7.08 -14.70 34.11
N THR A 57 -6.79 -15.06 35.36
CA THR A 57 -7.31 -14.35 36.52
C THR A 57 -6.74 -12.92 36.63
N GLY A 58 -5.59 -12.65 36.01
CA GLY A 58 -4.86 -11.39 36.19
C GLY A 58 -4.28 -11.19 37.59
N PHE A 59 -4.35 -12.20 38.47
CA PHE A 59 -3.90 -12.10 39.86
C PHE A 59 -2.38 -12.19 39.93
N HIS A 60 -1.72 -11.02 39.90
CA HIS A 60 -0.27 -10.89 39.93
C HIS A 60 0.41 -11.78 40.99
N SER A 61 -0.03 -11.72 42.25
CA SER A 61 0.56 -12.52 43.34
C SER A 61 0.40 -14.02 43.14
N LEU A 62 -0.68 -14.47 42.50
CA LEU A 62 -0.89 -15.89 42.21
C LEU A 62 0.08 -16.37 41.13
N VAL A 63 0.27 -15.58 40.07
CA VAL A 63 1.27 -15.85 39.03
C VAL A 63 2.67 -15.88 39.63
N GLN A 64 3.01 -14.88 40.46
CA GLN A 64 4.31 -14.79 41.11
C GLN A 64 4.61 -16.03 41.97
N VAL A 65 3.66 -16.44 42.81
CA VAL A 65 3.80 -17.63 43.65
C VAL A 65 4.03 -18.90 42.82
N LEU A 66 3.35 -19.04 41.68
CA LEU A 66 3.59 -20.18 40.77
C LEU A 66 4.98 -20.12 40.14
N LEU A 67 5.44 -18.95 39.72
CA LEU A 67 6.77 -18.76 39.14
C LEU A 67 7.89 -19.01 40.16
N ASP A 68 7.71 -18.56 41.41
CA ASP A 68 8.59 -18.92 42.55
C ASP A 68 8.62 -20.44 42.78
N GLY A 69 7.53 -21.13 42.45
CA GLY A 69 7.41 -22.58 42.46
C GLY A 69 8.06 -23.29 41.25
N GLU A 70 8.82 -22.58 40.41
CA GLU A 70 9.40 -23.06 39.15
C GLU A 70 8.33 -23.46 38.11
N ALA A 71 7.20 -22.74 38.05
CA ALA A 71 6.25 -22.91 36.95
C ALA A 71 6.91 -22.60 35.60
N GLU A 72 6.69 -23.46 34.61
CA GLU A 72 7.24 -23.31 33.26
C GLU A 72 6.52 -22.20 32.50
N ILE A 73 7.28 -21.20 32.04
CA ILE A 73 6.80 -20.18 31.12
C ILE A 73 6.71 -20.80 29.73
N GLU A 74 5.49 -21.09 29.29
CA GLU A 74 5.27 -21.73 28.00
C GLU A 74 5.49 -20.75 26.86
N HIS A 75 6.33 -21.15 25.90
CA HIS A 75 6.46 -20.50 24.60
C HIS A 75 6.49 -21.55 23.49
N SER A 76 5.41 -21.63 22.72
CA SER A 76 5.29 -22.53 21.56
C SER A 76 4.36 -21.94 20.51
N TRP A 77 4.39 -22.51 19.30
CA TRP A 77 3.49 -22.10 18.22
C TRP A 77 1.99 -22.20 18.56
N ARG A 78 1.60 -23.08 19.51
CA ARG A 78 0.20 -23.23 19.95
C ARG A 78 -0.19 -22.27 21.07
N TYR A 79 0.78 -21.85 21.89
CA TYR A 79 0.52 -21.06 23.09
C TYR A 79 1.80 -20.35 23.57
N SER A 80 1.66 -19.07 23.91
CA SER A 80 2.70 -18.24 24.53
C SER A 80 2.10 -17.56 25.76
N SER A 81 2.71 -17.78 26.93
CA SER A 81 2.28 -17.18 28.20
C SER A 81 2.33 -15.65 28.14
N LEU A 82 3.38 -15.12 27.50
CA LEU A 82 3.57 -13.69 27.33
C LEU A 82 2.52 -13.07 26.39
N ARG A 83 2.23 -13.73 25.25
CA ARG A 83 1.15 -13.31 24.33
C ARG A 83 -0.19 -13.27 25.06
N HIS A 84 -0.51 -14.34 25.78
CA HIS A 84 -1.76 -14.42 26.53
C HIS A 84 -1.90 -13.27 27.54
N ALA A 85 -0.87 -13.00 28.34
CA ALA A 85 -0.90 -11.90 29.29
C ALA A 85 -1.14 -10.54 28.61
N LEU A 86 -0.53 -10.29 27.45
CA LEU A 86 -0.72 -9.05 26.68
C LEU A 86 -2.14 -8.95 26.08
N GLU A 87 -2.63 -10.00 25.44
CA GLU A 87 -3.98 -10.06 24.84
C GLU A 87 -5.09 -9.93 25.90
N SER A 88 -4.87 -10.51 27.08
CA SER A 88 -5.78 -10.36 28.24
C SER A 88 -5.64 -9.01 28.96
N ARG A 89 -4.73 -8.12 28.49
CA ARG A 89 -4.44 -6.81 29.11
C ARG A 89 -3.90 -6.88 30.54
N HIS A 90 -3.33 -8.01 30.93
CA HIS A 90 -2.69 -8.22 32.23
C HIS A 90 -1.22 -7.78 32.16
N PHE A 91 -1.01 -6.48 31.96
CA PHE A 91 0.32 -5.97 31.61
C PHE A 91 1.37 -6.14 32.72
N GLU A 92 0.99 -6.02 33.99
CA GLU A 92 1.90 -6.29 35.11
C GLU A 92 2.26 -7.78 35.19
N VAL A 93 1.34 -8.68 34.83
CA VAL A 93 1.64 -10.11 34.67
C VAL A 93 2.61 -10.33 33.50
N ALA A 94 2.46 -9.61 32.38
CA ALA A 94 3.39 -9.69 31.26
C ALA A 94 4.80 -9.23 31.66
N LYS A 95 4.92 -8.13 32.42
CA LYS A 95 6.22 -7.67 32.95
C LYS A 95 6.84 -8.70 33.89
N LEU A 96 6.05 -9.23 34.82
CA LEU A 96 6.47 -10.29 35.75
C LEU A 96 6.99 -11.53 35.02
N LEU A 97 6.30 -11.99 33.97
CA LEU A 97 6.76 -13.13 33.17
C LEU A 97 8.14 -12.86 32.56
N VAL A 98 8.38 -11.64 32.07
CA VAL A 98 9.69 -11.24 31.52
C VAL A 98 10.77 -11.17 32.61
N GLU A 99 10.43 -10.71 33.81
CA GLU A 99 11.36 -10.71 34.96
C GLU A 99 11.77 -12.12 35.39
N TYR A 100 10.90 -13.12 35.22
CA TYR A 100 11.19 -14.53 35.46
C TYR A 100 11.76 -15.26 34.22
N GLY A 101 12.22 -14.50 33.21
CA GLY A 101 12.98 -15.05 32.08
C GLY A 101 12.16 -15.42 30.84
N ALA A 102 10.92 -14.94 30.70
CA ALA A 102 10.22 -15.03 29.43
C ALA A 102 11.00 -14.29 28.33
N ASP A 103 11.27 -14.97 27.21
CA ASP A 103 12.00 -14.37 26.10
C ASP A 103 11.14 -13.30 25.40
N VAL A 104 11.60 -12.05 25.47
CA VAL A 104 10.96 -10.90 24.84
C VAL A 104 11.03 -10.96 23.31
N LYS A 105 12.00 -11.68 22.73
CA LYS A 105 12.11 -11.84 21.27
C LYS A 105 11.14 -12.88 20.70
N SER A 106 10.52 -13.64 21.59
CA SER A 106 9.56 -14.69 21.25
C SER A 106 8.17 -14.14 20.91
N ILE A 107 7.90 -12.87 21.22
CA ILE A 107 6.66 -12.18 20.89
C ILE A 107 6.86 -11.25 19.68
N ASP A 108 5.89 -11.23 18.78
CA ASP A 108 5.83 -10.25 17.71
C ASP A 108 5.48 -8.87 18.29
N MET A 109 6.17 -7.82 17.83
CA MET A 109 5.91 -6.46 18.29
C MET A 109 4.54 -5.93 17.84
N VAL A 110 3.87 -6.57 16.87
CA VAL A 110 2.48 -6.24 16.51
C VAL A 110 1.55 -6.46 17.72
N THR A 111 1.66 -7.61 18.39
CA THR A 111 0.91 -7.91 19.63
C THR A 111 1.20 -6.87 20.72
N VAL A 112 2.46 -6.45 20.86
CA VAL A 112 2.86 -5.45 21.86
C VAL A 112 2.28 -4.07 21.51
N PHE A 113 2.28 -3.67 20.24
CA PHE A 113 1.66 -2.42 19.83
C PHE A 113 0.13 -2.45 20.00
N ASP A 114 -0.52 -3.58 19.80
CA ASP A 114 -1.97 -3.75 20.02
C ASP A 114 -2.40 -3.73 21.51
N THR A 115 -1.45 -3.51 22.43
CA THR A 115 -1.78 -3.13 23.81
C THR A 115 -2.27 -1.68 23.92
N TRP A 116 -1.92 -0.83 22.95
CA TRP A 116 -2.15 0.62 22.93
C TRP A 116 -1.47 1.40 24.08
N GLN A 117 -0.65 0.75 24.91
CA GLN A 117 0.00 1.35 26.08
C GLN A 117 1.48 1.66 25.80
N PRO A 118 1.88 2.95 25.67
CA PRO A 118 3.27 3.32 25.42
C PRO A 118 4.25 2.75 26.45
N GLU A 119 3.86 2.70 27.73
CA GLU A 119 4.69 2.19 28.81
C GLU A 119 5.03 0.70 28.61
N ILE A 120 4.11 -0.07 28.04
CA ILE A 120 4.33 -1.48 27.70
C ILE A 120 5.16 -1.59 26.42
N MET A 121 4.86 -0.81 25.40
CA MET A 121 5.67 -0.78 24.18
C MET A 121 7.14 -0.45 24.50
N GLU A 122 7.38 0.60 25.29
CA GLU A 122 8.70 1.03 25.76
C GLU A 122 9.38 -0.08 26.58
N TYR A 123 8.66 -0.72 27.52
CA TYR A 123 9.21 -1.81 28.34
C TYR A 123 9.78 -2.95 27.50
N PHE A 124 9.06 -3.36 26.45
CA PHE A 124 9.50 -4.45 25.55
C PHE A 124 10.65 -4.02 24.64
N ILE A 125 10.60 -2.79 24.10
CA ILE A 125 11.67 -2.23 23.27
C ILE A 125 12.98 -2.15 24.06
N GLU A 126 12.95 -1.66 25.31
CA GLU A 126 14.15 -1.54 26.14
C GLU A 126 14.74 -2.89 26.55
N ARG A 127 13.94 -3.96 26.51
CA ARG A 127 14.40 -5.34 26.75
C ARG A 127 14.79 -6.08 25.47
N GLY A 128 14.88 -5.36 24.35
CA GLY A 128 15.42 -5.89 23.10
C GLY A 128 14.42 -6.67 22.25
N ALA A 129 13.12 -6.36 22.36
CA ALA A 129 12.13 -6.83 21.39
C ALA A 129 12.49 -6.39 19.97
N ASN A 130 12.23 -7.23 18.98
CA ASN A 130 12.54 -6.92 17.59
C ASN A 130 11.46 -6.01 16.97
N VAL A 131 11.82 -4.77 16.65
CA VAL A 131 10.96 -3.79 15.98
C VAL A 131 11.29 -3.56 14.49
N GLU A 132 12.35 -4.21 14.01
CA GLU A 132 12.92 -4.00 12.66
C GLU A 132 12.33 -4.97 11.64
N THR A 133 12.05 -6.21 12.04
CA THR A 133 11.56 -7.26 11.14
C THR A 133 10.04 -7.36 11.14
N GLY A 134 9.44 -7.50 9.95
CA GLY A 134 7.99 -7.71 9.80
C GLY A 134 7.14 -6.44 9.94
N ASN A 135 7.76 -5.26 9.85
CA ASN A 135 7.09 -3.96 9.84
C ASN A 135 6.06 -3.71 10.96
N PRO A 136 6.35 -4.07 12.23
CA PRO A 136 5.35 -4.04 13.30
C PRO A 136 4.81 -2.63 13.60
N LEU A 137 5.65 -1.60 13.46
CA LEU A 137 5.24 -0.21 13.64
C LEU A 137 4.38 0.28 12.47
N ALA A 138 4.65 -0.18 11.24
CA ALA A 138 3.79 0.11 10.10
C ALA A 138 2.40 -0.51 10.32
N THR A 139 2.32 -1.77 10.76
CA THR A 139 1.06 -2.41 11.14
C THR A 139 0.31 -1.60 12.20
N ALA A 140 0.99 -1.14 13.24
CA ALA A 140 0.38 -0.31 14.27
C ALA A 140 -0.20 1.00 13.70
N PHE A 141 0.50 1.65 12.77
CA PHE A 141 0.00 2.86 12.10
C PHE A 141 -1.15 2.57 11.12
N CYS A 142 -1.12 1.46 10.37
CA CYS A 142 -2.22 1.03 9.52
C CYS A 142 -3.48 0.70 10.36
N TRP A 143 -3.32 0.07 11.52
CA TRP A 143 -4.40 -0.19 12.48
C TRP A 143 -4.83 1.03 13.30
N ARG A 144 -4.18 2.18 13.08
CA ARG A 144 -4.52 3.47 13.66
C ARG A 144 -4.26 3.56 15.16
N ILE A 145 -3.22 2.87 15.64
CA ILE A 145 -2.74 2.91 17.03
C ILE A 145 -1.99 4.22 17.25
N ARG A 146 -2.71 5.28 17.63
CA ARG A 146 -2.15 6.64 17.76
C ARG A 146 -1.03 6.72 18.80
N THR A 147 -1.07 5.90 19.84
CA THR A 147 -0.06 5.87 20.91
C THR A 147 1.32 5.43 20.41
N ALA A 148 1.39 4.67 19.31
CA ALA A 148 2.64 4.30 18.65
C ALA A 148 3.42 5.52 18.08
N LEU A 149 2.77 6.68 17.87
CA LEU A 149 3.47 7.91 17.46
C LEU A 149 4.47 8.39 18.52
N LYS A 150 4.19 8.17 19.80
CA LYS A 150 5.13 8.49 20.90
C LYS A 150 6.39 7.63 20.75
N ILE A 151 6.20 6.33 20.53
CA ILE A 151 7.28 5.35 20.33
C ILE A 151 8.12 5.72 19.11
N PHE A 152 7.48 6.00 17.97
CA PHE A 152 8.18 6.44 16.76
C PHE A 152 9.08 7.64 17.05
N LYS A 153 8.54 8.69 17.68
CA LYS A 153 9.31 9.91 17.97
C LYS A 153 10.50 9.67 18.89
N GLN A 154 10.34 8.80 19.88
CA GLN A 154 11.36 8.52 20.88
C GLN A 154 12.49 7.65 20.31
N TYR A 155 12.16 6.71 19.41
CA TYR A 155 13.11 5.69 18.97
C TYR A 155 13.51 5.73 17.49
N LYS A 156 12.97 6.65 16.68
CA LYS A 156 13.31 6.76 15.24
C LYS A 156 14.81 6.90 14.95
N ASP A 157 15.57 7.52 15.86
CA ASP A 157 17.01 7.71 15.68
C ASP A 157 17.80 6.46 16.08
N ARG A 158 17.21 5.59 16.91
CA ARG A 158 17.76 4.28 17.32
C ARG A 158 17.46 3.19 16.29
N PHE A 159 16.31 3.27 15.62
CA PHE A 159 15.79 2.26 14.70
C PHE A 159 15.52 2.85 13.32
N PRO A 160 16.49 2.77 12.38
CA PRO A 160 16.34 3.37 11.05
C PRO A 160 15.13 2.87 10.25
N SER A 161 14.68 1.61 10.44
CA SER A 161 13.49 1.11 9.72
C SER A 161 12.20 1.85 10.09
N PHE A 162 12.16 2.59 11.20
CA PHE A 162 10.96 3.33 11.60
C PHE A 162 10.54 4.32 10.51
N GLN A 163 11.50 4.94 9.83
CA GLN A 163 11.21 5.86 8.74
C GLN A 163 10.49 5.14 7.59
N GLU A 164 11.00 3.97 7.18
CA GLU A 164 10.37 3.20 6.11
C GLU A 164 9.00 2.65 6.54
N GLN A 165 8.88 2.20 7.78
CA GLN A 165 7.59 1.77 8.33
C GLN A 165 6.54 2.91 8.36
N ALA A 166 6.97 4.16 8.58
CA ALA A 166 6.11 5.33 8.44
C ALA A 166 5.77 5.63 6.96
N ASN A 167 6.70 5.40 6.02
CA ASN A 167 6.43 5.53 4.58
C ASN A 167 5.41 4.49 4.10
N ILE A 168 5.52 3.22 4.54
CA ILE A 168 4.53 2.16 4.28
C ILE A 168 3.14 2.61 4.75
N ALA A 169 3.04 3.10 5.99
CA ALA A 169 1.78 3.57 6.53
C ALA A 169 1.23 4.80 5.78
N LEU A 170 2.09 5.72 5.32
CA LEU A 170 1.66 6.84 4.48
C LEU A 170 1.06 6.35 3.16
N ARG A 171 1.73 5.42 2.48
CA ARG A 171 1.23 4.79 1.24
C ARG A 171 -0.11 4.10 1.45
N HIS A 172 -0.23 3.31 2.52
CA HIS A 172 -1.49 2.68 2.92
C HIS A 172 -2.63 3.70 3.09
N HIS A 173 -2.41 4.74 3.89
CA HIS A 173 -3.47 5.74 4.17
C HIS A 173 -3.78 6.65 2.98
N CYS A 174 -2.83 6.85 2.07
CA CYS A 174 -3.08 7.54 0.79
C CYS A 174 -3.94 6.69 -0.15
N LYS A 175 -3.73 5.36 -0.19
CA LYS A 175 -4.56 4.40 -0.92
C LYS A 175 -5.98 4.29 -0.37
N GLU A 176 -6.14 4.34 0.95
CA GLU A 176 -7.46 4.27 1.62
C GLU A 176 -8.17 5.63 1.73
N GLY A 177 -7.51 6.74 1.36
CA GLY A 177 -8.07 8.08 1.47
C GLY A 177 -8.24 8.58 2.91
N ASN A 178 -7.52 8.02 3.87
CA ASN A 178 -7.60 8.36 5.28
C ASN A 178 -6.81 9.64 5.60
N LEU A 179 -7.40 10.80 5.29
CA LEU A 179 -6.76 12.12 5.42
C LEU A 179 -6.19 12.40 6.81
N LYS A 180 -6.85 11.92 7.87
CA LYS A 180 -6.35 12.09 9.25
C LYS A 180 -5.00 11.41 9.43
N TRP A 181 -4.84 10.20 8.93
CA TRP A 181 -3.60 9.45 9.08
C TRP A 181 -2.54 9.84 8.06
N VAL A 182 -2.92 10.24 6.85
CA VAL A 182 -2.02 10.92 5.91
C VAL A 182 -1.38 12.14 6.58
N ALA A 183 -2.19 13.01 7.21
CA ALA A 183 -1.68 14.17 7.94
C ALA A 183 -0.72 13.79 9.07
N LEU A 184 -1.02 12.72 9.81
CA LEU A 184 -0.17 12.25 10.92
C LEU A 184 1.15 11.66 10.44
N MET A 185 1.15 10.88 9.35
CA MET A 185 2.37 10.30 8.78
C MET A 185 3.25 11.40 8.16
N LEU A 186 2.66 12.35 7.43
CA LEU A 186 3.39 13.53 6.95
C LEU A 186 3.93 14.37 8.12
N TRP A 187 3.17 14.49 9.22
CA TRP A 187 3.66 15.15 10.43
C TRP A 187 4.84 14.39 11.07
N ALA A 188 4.78 13.06 11.09
CA ALA A 188 5.84 12.19 11.58
C ALA A 188 7.10 12.22 10.70
N GLY A 189 7.00 12.70 9.46
CA GLY A 189 8.12 12.84 8.53
C GLY A 189 8.19 11.74 7.48
N ALA A 190 7.11 10.97 7.29
CA ALA A 190 7.00 10.04 6.18
C ALA A 190 7.15 10.77 4.84
N ASP A 191 7.92 10.19 3.93
CA ASP A 191 8.21 10.75 2.61
C ASP A 191 7.13 10.35 1.60
N PRO A 192 6.37 11.31 1.05
CA PRO A 192 5.34 11.01 0.06
C PRO A 192 5.90 10.53 -1.29
N TYR A 193 7.19 10.73 -1.57
CA TYR A 193 7.85 10.32 -2.81
C TYR A 193 8.53 8.95 -2.73
N SER A 194 8.72 8.40 -1.51
CA SER A 194 9.27 7.06 -1.31
C SER A 194 8.37 5.98 -1.91
N LYS A 195 8.94 5.20 -2.83
CA LYS A 195 8.31 4.00 -3.40
C LYS A 195 8.54 2.79 -2.51
N GLY A 196 7.56 1.88 -2.49
CA GLY A 196 7.68 0.62 -1.76
C GLY A 196 6.32 0.04 -1.40
N LEU A 197 6.33 -0.87 -0.43
CA LEU A 197 5.15 -1.57 0.09
C LEU A 197 4.07 -0.59 0.56
N ASP A 198 2.82 -0.84 0.17
CA ASP A 198 1.63 -0.11 0.63
C ASP A 198 0.85 -0.84 1.73
N SER A 199 1.34 -2.01 2.16
CA SER A 199 0.86 -2.80 3.30
C SER A 199 2.03 -3.49 3.99
N PRO A 200 2.02 -3.63 5.33
CA PRO A 200 3.12 -4.28 6.05
C PRO A 200 3.26 -5.78 5.75
N GLU A 201 2.17 -6.45 5.36
CA GLU A 201 2.17 -7.88 5.00
C GLU A 201 2.39 -8.16 3.51
N ALA A 202 2.52 -7.12 2.67
CA ALA A 202 2.71 -7.29 1.24
C ALA A 202 4.13 -7.78 0.91
N ASP A 203 4.23 -8.61 -0.13
CA ASP A 203 5.52 -9.01 -0.69
C ASP A 203 6.11 -7.85 -1.53
N PRO A 204 7.43 -7.62 -1.48
CA PRO A 204 8.08 -6.61 -2.30
C PRO A 204 7.93 -6.91 -3.79
N ASP A 205 7.41 -5.94 -4.54
CA ASP A 205 7.33 -6.00 -6.00
C ASP A 205 7.80 -4.67 -6.61
N PRO A 206 9.12 -4.52 -6.84
CA PRO A 206 9.71 -3.27 -7.31
C PRO A 206 9.12 -2.75 -8.63
N ASP A 207 8.55 -3.63 -9.46
CA ASP A 207 7.97 -3.25 -10.75
C ASP A 207 6.60 -2.56 -10.58
N TYR A 208 5.92 -2.82 -9.46
CA TYR A 208 4.59 -2.27 -9.17
C TYR A 208 4.58 -1.26 -8.02
N ASP A 209 5.71 -1.12 -7.33
CA ASP A 209 5.91 -0.17 -6.23
C ASP A 209 5.55 1.27 -6.66
N LYS A 210 4.68 1.86 -5.84
CA LYS A 210 4.20 3.24 -6.01
C LYS A 210 4.58 4.05 -4.80
N ASN A 211 4.74 5.35 -4.99
CA ASN A 211 4.82 6.29 -3.88
C ASN A 211 3.42 6.69 -3.40
N ALA A 212 3.36 7.44 -2.30
CA ALA A 212 2.09 7.79 -1.68
C ALA A 212 1.22 8.70 -2.57
N LEU A 213 1.84 9.57 -3.37
CA LEU A 213 1.13 10.46 -4.29
C LEU A 213 0.58 9.70 -5.49
N GLU A 214 1.33 8.75 -6.05
CA GLU A 214 0.88 7.85 -7.10
C GLU A 214 -0.33 7.03 -6.63
N LEU A 215 -0.32 6.49 -5.40
CA LEU A 215 -1.46 5.78 -4.82
C LEU A 215 -2.67 6.70 -4.61
N ALA A 216 -2.46 7.88 -4.02
CA ALA A 216 -3.54 8.85 -3.83
C ALA A 216 -4.18 9.27 -5.17
N ALA A 217 -3.36 9.44 -6.22
CA ALA A 217 -3.86 9.71 -7.57
C ALA A 217 -4.63 8.53 -8.14
N PHE A 218 -4.08 7.32 -8.08
CA PHE A 218 -4.68 6.13 -8.67
C PHE A 218 -6.05 5.79 -8.06
N TYR A 219 -6.20 5.99 -6.75
CA TYR A 219 -7.45 5.78 -6.01
C TYR A 219 -8.31 7.06 -5.88
N GLU A 220 -7.96 8.13 -6.59
CA GLU A 220 -8.73 9.39 -6.68
C GLU A 220 -8.97 10.10 -5.35
N HIS A 221 -8.04 9.95 -4.41
CA HIS A 221 -8.05 10.64 -3.13
C HIS A 221 -7.40 12.03 -3.25
N PHE A 222 -7.96 12.89 -4.11
CA PHE A 222 -7.37 14.17 -4.48
C PHE A 222 -7.21 15.16 -3.31
N GLU A 223 -7.98 15.01 -2.24
CA GLU A 223 -7.85 15.79 -1.02
C GLU A 223 -6.46 15.67 -0.37
N VAL A 224 -5.75 14.55 -0.61
CA VAL A 224 -4.37 14.36 -0.16
C VAL A 224 -3.45 15.48 -0.70
N PHE A 225 -3.61 15.89 -1.96
CA PHE A 225 -2.75 16.92 -2.57
C PHE A 225 -2.93 18.31 -1.95
N LYS A 226 -3.98 18.54 -1.15
CA LYS A 226 -4.24 19.82 -0.47
C LYS A 226 -3.43 19.99 0.83
N PHE A 227 -2.75 18.95 1.31
CA PHE A 227 -1.89 19.08 2.50
C PHE A 227 -0.68 19.96 2.22
N LYS A 228 -0.48 21.01 3.03
CA LYS A 228 0.68 21.93 2.93
C LYS A 228 2.06 21.27 2.98
N LYS A 229 2.14 20.07 3.57
CA LYS A 229 3.39 19.28 3.64
C LYS A 229 3.70 18.56 2.33
N ILE A 230 2.72 18.38 1.45
CA ILE A 230 2.95 17.87 0.11
C ILE A 230 3.36 19.04 -0.77
N ARG A 231 4.52 18.89 -1.41
CA ARG A 231 5.05 19.85 -2.37
C ARG A 231 5.23 19.12 -3.69
N LEU A 232 4.33 19.37 -4.63
CA LEU A 232 4.42 18.81 -5.97
C LEU A 232 5.62 19.40 -6.69
N ASP A 233 6.55 18.53 -7.08
CA ASP A 233 7.73 18.87 -7.86
C ASP A 233 7.71 18.16 -9.22
N ALA A 234 7.53 18.95 -10.29
CA ALA A 234 7.56 18.51 -11.67
C ALA A 234 8.94 17.97 -12.11
N LYS A 235 10.01 18.32 -11.40
CA LYS A 235 11.38 17.87 -11.69
C LYS A 235 11.79 16.65 -10.88
N HIS A 236 10.91 16.15 -10.02
CA HIS A 236 11.17 14.93 -9.27
C HIS A 236 11.38 13.75 -10.22
N GLU A 237 12.28 12.83 -9.88
CA GLU A 237 12.56 11.62 -10.66
C GLU A 237 11.34 10.69 -10.88
N HIS A 238 10.27 10.92 -10.12
CA HIS A 238 9.02 10.15 -10.17
C HIS A 238 7.85 10.96 -10.75
N ALA A 239 8.12 12.15 -11.31
CA ALA A 239 7.08 13.03 -11.85
C ALA A 239 6.23 12.35 -12.93
N HIS A 240 6.87 11.57 -13.80
CA HIS A 240 6.21 10.80 -14.85
C HIS A 240 5.21 9.77 -14.33
N GLY A 241 5.48 9.17 -13.18
CA GLY A 241 4.59 8.18 -12.58
C GLY A 241 3.28 8.81 -12.11
N LEU A 242 3.34 10.01 -11.54
CA LEU A 242 2.15 10.74 -11.11
C LEU A 242 1.29 11.18 -12.30
N VAL A 243 1.89 11.66 -13.39
CA VAL A 243 1.17 11.99 -14.64
C VAL A 243 0.50 10.75 -15.21
N ARG A 244 1.19 9.61 -15.19
CA ARG A 244 0.63 8.32 -15.63
C ARG A 244 -0.61 7.94 -14.81
N MET A 245 -0.56 8.09 -13.48
CA MET A 245 -1.72 7.82 -12.62
C MET A 245 -2.89 8.74 -12.94
N ALA A 246 -2.63 10.03 -13.16
CA ALA A 246 -3.67 11.00 -13.54
C ALA A 246 -4.37 10.65 -14.86
N CYS A 247 -3.68 9.97 -15.79
CA CYS A 247 -4.27 9.50 -17.04
C CYS A 247 -5.25 8.33 -16.85
N TYR A 248 -5.18 7.59 -15.74
CA TYR A 248 -6.15 6.54 -15.42
C TYR A 248 -7.46 7.10 -14.87
N ASN A 249 -7.44 8.25 -14.20
CA ASN A 249 -8.58 8.81 -13.47
C ASN A 249 -9.82 9.07 -14.32
N GLU A 250 -10.98 9.06 -13.69
CA GLU A 250 -12.27 9.30 -14.35
C GLU A 250 -12.33 10.70 -14.96
N THR A 251 -11.77 11.71 -14.29
CA THR A 251 -11.78 13.12 -14.72
C THR A 251 -10.38 13.66 -15.02
N ALA A 252 -10.29 14.67 -15.89
CA ALA A 252 -9.04 15.34 -16.26
C ALA A 252 -8.53 16.34 -15.20
N GLU A 253 -9.16 16.43 -14.02
CA GLU A 253 -8.86 17.47 -13.03
C GLU A 253 -7.42 17.41 -12.53
N LEU A 254 -6.98 16.25 -12.04
CA LEU A 254 -5.61 16.07 -11.56
C LEU A 254 -4.60 16.26 -12.69
N LEU A 255 -4.87 15.69 -13.87
CA LEU A 255 -3.98 15.82 -15.02
C LEU A 255 -3.81 17.30 -15.39
N ASN A 256 -4.89 18.06 -15.51
CA ASN A 256 -4.83 19.48 -15.83
C ASN A 256 -3.98 20.25 -14.80
N HIS A 257 -4.19 19.98 -13.50
CA HIS A 257 -3.42 20.62 -12.44
C HIS A 257 -1.91 20.31 -12.54
N LEU A 258 -1.54 19.04 -12.80
CA LEU A 258 -0.14 18.65 -12.98
C LEU A 258 0.50 19.33 -14.20
N LEU A 259 -0.25 19.44 -15.29
CA LEU A 259 0.22 20.10 -16.52
C LEU A 259 0.43 21.61 -16.32
N GLU A 260 -0.44 22.27 -15.54
CA GLU A 260 -0.27 23.68 -15.15
C GLU A 260 0.99 23.89 -14.30
N LEU A 261 1.37 22.90 -13.48
CA LEU A 261 2.62 22.89 -12.72
C LEU A 261 3.86 22.53 -13.56
N GLY A 262 3.69 22.24 -14.85
CA GLY A 262 4.79 21.95 -15.78
C GLY A 262 5.34 20.53 -15.65
N TYR A 263 4.54 19.57 -15.20
CA TYR A 263 4.94 18.16 -15.18
C TYR A 263 5.27 17.64 -16.58
N PRO A 264 6.28 16.76 -16.71
CA PRO A 264 6.77 16.30 -18.00
C PRO A 264 5.75 15.37 -18.68
N VAL A 265 5.56 15.58 -19.98
CA VAL A 265 4.55 14.88 -20.78
C VAL A 265 5.12 13.86 -21.77
N ASN A 266 6.45 13.85 -21.99
CA ASN A 266 7.11 12.90 -22.88
C ASN A 266 8.08 12.03 -22.06
N ASP A 267 7.72 10.77 -21.84
CA ASP A 267 8.43 9.81 -20.99
C ASP A 267 9.24 8.77 -21.78
N GLN A 268 9.07 8.71 -23.10
CA GLN A 268 9.75 7.74 -23.95
C GLN A 268 11.12 8.22 -24.40
N LYS A 269 12.05 7.28 -24.62
CA LYS A 269 13.43 7.57 -25.08
C LYS A 269 13.49 8.25 -26.44
N ASN A 270 12.49 8.01 -27.30
CA ASN A 270 12.35 8.64 -28.62
C ASN A 270 11.76 10.07 -28.54
N GLY A 271 11.50 10.60 -27.33
CA GLY A 271 10.86 11.89 -27.12
C GLY A 271 9.33 11.86 -27.22
N GLY A 272 8.72 10.68 -27.33
CA GLY A 272 7.29 10.47 -27.35
C GLY A 272 6.66 10.38 -25.96
N SER A 273 5.32 10.38 -25.95
CA SER A 273 4.46 10.30 -24.78
C SER A 273 3.71 8.96 -24.77
N SER A 274 4.08 8.05 -23.88
CA SER A 274 3.34 6.80 -23.66
C SER A 274 1.91 7.06 -23.15
N TYR A 275 1.67 8.23 -22.56
CA TYR A 275 0.36 8.65 -22.06
C TYR A 275 -0.70 8.78 -23.16
N ILE A 276 -0.32 9.17 -24.38
CA ILE A 276 -1.27 9.30 -25.49
C ILE A 276 -1.81 7.90 -25.85
N GLU A 277 -0.91 6.93 -25.98
CA GLU A 277 -1.30 5.53 -26.24
C GLU A 277 -2.10 4.94 -25.08
N LEU A 278 -1.75 5.28 -23.85
CA LEU A 278 -2.49 4.88 -22.66
C LEU A 278 -3.95 5.33 -22.74
N LEU A 279 -4.21 6.61 -23.02
CA LEU A 279 -5.55 7.16 -23.14
C LEU A 279 -6.34 6.54 -24.31
N LEU A 280 -5.68 6.37 -25.46
CA LEU A 280 -6.26 5.72 -26.65
C LEU A 280 -6.61 4.24 -26.42
N ASN A 281 -5.89 3.57 -25.52
CA ASN A 281 -6.22 2.21 -25.08
C ASN A 281 -7.39 2.20 -24.08
N TYR A 282 -7.40 3.15 -23.15
CA TYR A 282 -8.37 3.15 -22.07
C TYR A 282 -9.76 3.62 -22.50
N MET A 283 -9.85 4.48 -23.52
CA MET A 283 -11.13 4.99 -24.04
C MET A 283 -12.04 3.89 -24.63
N ALA A 284 -11.46 2.78 -25.08
CA ALA A 284 -12.18 1.63 -25.63
C ALA A 284 -12.16 0.41 -24.71
N TRP A 285 -11.76 0.56 -23.44
CA TRP A 285 -11.61 -0.57 -22.51
C TRP A 285 -12.89 -1.38 -22.31
N ASP A 286 -14.05 -0.72 -22.29
CA ASP A 286 -15.36 -1.37 -22.11
C ASP A 286 -15.95 -1.92 -23.43
N SER A 287 -15.16 -1.93 -24.52
CA SER A 287 -15.58 -2.51 -25.79
C SER A 287 -15.52 -4.05 -25.72
N THR A 288 -16.68 -4.69 -25.60
CA THR A 288 -16.80 -6.11 -25.95
C THR A 288 -16.82 -6.25 -27.47
N ARG A 289 -16.47 -7.43 -27.99
CA ARG A 289 -16.49 -7.72 -29.45
C ARG A 289 -17.83 -7.40 -30.14
N GLU A 290 -18.90 -7.28 -29.37
CA GLU A 290 -20.28 -7.07 -29.83
C GLU A 290 -20.70 -5.59 -29.87
N ARG A 291 -20.01 -4.70 -29.13
CA ARG A 291 -20.35 -3.27 -29.09
C ARG A 291 -19.48 -2.49 -30.08
N ARG A 292 -20.13 -1.90 -31.09
CA ARG A 292 -19.55 -0.95 -32.04
C ARG A 292 -20.26 0.40 -31.92
N HIS A 293 -19.64 1.47 -32.43
CA HIS A 293 -20.16 2.84 -32.38
C HIS A 293 -20.35 3.37 -30.96
N LEU A 294 -19.33 3.20 -30.13
CA LEU A 294 -19.33 3.68 -28.75
C LEU A 294 -19.09 5.20 -28.66
N ASP A 295 -19.90 5.86 -27.84
CA ASP A 295 -19.69 7.23 -27.37
C ASP A 295 -20.00 7.29 -25.87
N THR A 296 -18.96 7.15 -25.04
CA THR A 296 -19.07 7.08 -23.58
C THR A 296 -18.49 8.32 -22.93
N GLU A 297 -18.96 8.65 -21.72
CA GLU A 297 -18.40 9.74 -20.93
C GLU A 297 -16.90 9.55 -20.69
N LYS A 298 -16.48 8.31 -20.40
CA LYS A 298 -15.08 7.92 -20.32
C LYS A 298 -14.30 8.23 -21.60
N ALA A 299 -14.83 7.87 -22.77
CA ALA A 299 -14.14 8.15 -24.04
C ALA A 299 -14.00 9.66 -24.30
N ARG A 300 -15.03 10.45 -24.01
CA ARG A 300 -14.98 11.92 -24.08
C ARG A 300 -13.93 12.50 -23.14
N GLU A 301 -13.87 12.04 -21.91
CA GLU A 301 -12.93 12.56 -20.93
C GLU A 301 -11.47 12.14 -21.24
N LYS A 302 -11.25 10.94 -21.77
CA LYS A 302 -9.92 10.54 -22.27
C LYS A 302 -9.51 11.36 -23.50
N MET A 303 -10.45 11.74 -24.36
CA MET A 303 -10.15 12.63 -25.50
C MET A 303 -9.78 14.04 -25.02
N LYS A 304 -10.46 14.56 -23.99
CA LYS A 304 -10.09 15.82 -23.32
C LYS A 304 -8.70 15.73 -22.68
N MET A 305 -8.38 14.65 -21.98
CA MET A 305 -7.03 14.41 -21.43
C MET A 305 -5.96 14.38 -22.53
N LEU A 306 -6.26 13.74 -23.67
CA LEU A 306 -5.36 13.67 -24.82
C LEU A 306 -5.11 15.08 -25.39
N HIS A 307 -6.17 15.87 -25.53
CA HIS A 307 -6.06 17.27 -25.94
C HIS A 307 -5.16 18.08 -24.98
N LEU A 308 -5.34 17.93 -23.66
CA LEU A 308 -4.52 18.60 -22.65
C LEU A 308 -3.04 18.21 -22.77
N LEU A 309 -2.73 16.92 -22.86
CA LEU A 309 -1.34 16.44 -23.02
C LEU A 309 -0.68 17.05 -24.27
N VAL A 310 -1.36 16.94 -25.42
CA VAL A 310 -0.82 17.42 -26.69
C VAL A 310 -0.66 18.95 -26.69
N ARG A 311 -1.59 19.68 -26.07
CA ARG A 311 -1.48 21.14 -25.87
C ARG A 311 -0.24 21.51 -25.04
N HIS A 312 0.14 20.68 -24.08
CA HIS A 312 1.34 20.85 -23.25
C HIS A 312 2.61 20.23 -23.86
N GLY A 313 2.57 19.84 -25.13
CA GLY A 313 3.75 19.42 -25.88
C GLY A 313 3.98 17.90 -25.95
N ALA A 314 3.00 17.09 -25.56
CA ALA A 314 3.08 15.65 -25.73
C ALA A 314 3.18 15.28 -27.21
N LYS A 315 4.11 14.38 -27.54
CA LYS A 315 4.34 13.88 -28.90
C LYS A 315 3.89 12.43 -29.02
N TRP A 316 3.20 12.11 -30.11
CA TRP A 316 2.80 10.74 -30.39
C TRP A 316 3.76 10.12 -31.41
N ILE A 317 4.71 9.33 -30.91
CA ILE A 317 5.73 8.67 -31.73
C ILE A 317 5.61 7.16 -31.44
N PRO A 318 4.74 6.43 -32.15
CA PRO A 318 4.52 5.01 -31.89
C PRO A 318 5.82 4.21 -32.00
N GLU A 319 6.12 3.42 -30.97
CA GLU A 319 7.37 2.63 -30.91
C GLU A 319 7.39 1.51 -31.97
N ASP A 320 6.22 0.95 -32.27
CA ASP A 320 6.06 -0.13 -33.23
C ASP A 320 4.71 -0.12 -33.96
N MET A 321 4.60 -0.99 -34.99
CA MET A 321 3.36 -1.18 -35.73
C MET A 321 2.27 -1.87 -34.91
N ALA A 322 2.59 -2.60 -33.84
CA ALA A 322 1.62 -3.25 -32.99
C ALA A 322 0.81 -2.22 -32.16
N SER A 323 1.47 -1.16 -31.67
CA SER A 323 0.84 -0.01 -31.01
C SER A 323 -0.14 0.70 -31.95
N LEU A 324 0.29 1.03 -33.17
CA LEU A 324 -0.59 1.62 -34.19
C LEU A 324 -1.78 0.71 -34.52
N ASN A 325 -1.54 -0.60 -34.63
CA ASN A 325 -2.60 -1.56 -34.86
C ASN A 325 -3.60 -1.63 -33.71
N ARG A 326 -3.15 -1.53 -32.46
CA ARG A 326 -4.00 -1.49 -31.27
C ARG A 326 -4.85 -0.23 -31.25
N THR A 327 -4.23 0.93 -31.47
CA THR A 327 -4.92 2.22 -31.60
C THR A 327 -6.01 2.15 -32.66
N ARG A 328 -5.69 1.62 -33.85
CA ARG A 328 -6.68 1.47 -34.93
C ARG A 328 -7.85 0.57 -34.52
N ARG A 329 -7.60 -0.54 -33.83
CA ARG A 329 -8.68 -1.43 -33.34
C ARG A 329 -9.58 -0.70 -32.35
N ASN A 330 -9.02 0.08 -31.43
CA ASN A 330 -9.78 0.84 -30.45
C ASN A 330 -10.66 1.91 -31.11
N LEU A 331 -10.10 2.67 -32.07
CA LEU A 331 -10.84 3.68 -32.82
C LEU A 331 -12.03 3.09 -33.58
N LEU A 332 -11.87 1.89 -34.17
CA LEU A 332 -12.96 1.20 -34.88
C LEU A 332 -14.15 0.80 -33.99
N CYS A 333 -13.95 0.75 -32.67
CA CYS A 333 -15.03 0.48 -31.72
C CYS A 333 -15.85 1.73 -31.37
N LEU A 334 -15.28 2.93 -31.57
CA LEU A 334 -15.90 4.23 -31.23
C LEU A 334 -16.73 4.77 -32.40
N ILE A 335 -17.40 5.91 -32.23
CA ILE A 335 -17.94 6.67 -33.36
C ILE A 335 -16.82 7.35 -34.16
N PRO A 336 -17.00 7.60 -35.48
CA PRO A 336 -15.95 8.15 -36.35
C PRO A 336 -15.40 9.50 -35.90
N ASP A 337 -16.21 10.31 -35.22
CA ASP A 337 -15.86 11.62 -34.69
C ASP A 337 -14.60 11.59 -33.83
N TYR A 338 -14.39 10.53 -33.02
CA TYR A 338 -13.16 10.39 -32.21
C TYR A 338 -11.89 10.27 -33.06
N THR A 339 -11.98 9.61 -34.22
CA THR A 339 -10.83 9.52 -35.14
C THR A 339 -10.55 10.89 -35.76
N VAL A 340 -11.60 11.60 -36.17
CA VAL A 340 -11.47 12.96 -36.73
C VAL A 340 -10.91 13.93 -35.69
N GLU A 341 -11.38 13.84 -34.44
CA GLU A 341 -10.94 14.67 -33.33
C GLU A 341 -9.47 14.40 -32.96
N LEU A 342 -9.06 13.12 -32.89
CA LEU A 342 -7.66 12.75 -32.69
C LEU A 342 -6.75 13.38 -33.76
N ILE A 343 -7.10 13.21 -35.04
CA ILE A 343 -6.34 13.77 -36.16
C ILE A 343 -6.30 15.31 -36.06
N TRP A 344 -7.42 15.94 -35.71
CA TRP A 344 -7.49 17.38 -35.53
C TRP A 344 -6.60 17.89 -34.40
N ILE A 345 -6.64 17.24 -33.22
CA ILE A 345 -5.78 17.59 -32.08
C ILE A 345 -4.32 17.49 -32.50
N ILE A 346 -3.92 16.36 -33.09
CA ILE A 346 -2.55 16.13 -33.53
C ILE A 346 -2.11 17.19 -34.55
N ALA A 347 -2.91 17.45 -35.59
CA ALA A 347 -2.60 18.41 -36.64
C ALA A 347 -2.48 19.84 -36.11
N LYS A 348 -3.34 20.21 -35.16
CA LYS A 348 -3.35 21.55 -34.55
C LYS A 348 -2.07 21.86 -33.78
N TYR A 349 -1.52 20.89 -33.07
CA TYR A 349 -0.34 21.07 -32.22
C TYR A 349 0.94 20.44 -32.78
N GLY A 350 0.85 19.79 -33.96
CA GLY A 350 1.98 19.13 -34.59
C GLY A 350 2.55 18.00 -33.73
N ALA A 351 1.68 17.15 -33.20
CA ALA A 351 2.02 16.15 -32.18
C ALA A 351 2.71 14.90 -32.73
N CYS A 352 2.56 14.59 -34.02
CA CYS A 352 3.28 13.52 -34.72
C CYS A 352 3.53 13.92 -36.18
N ASP A 353 4.28 13.07 -36.88
CA ASP A 353 4.52 13.24 -38.31
C ASP A 353 3.34 12.73 -39.15
N GLN A 354 3.17 13.30 -40.35
CA GLN A 354 2.15 12.95 -41.33
C GLN A 354 2.13 11.46 -41.62
N SER A 355 3.32 10.86 -41.74
CA SER A 355 3.50 9.43 -42.01
C SER A 355 2.84 8.52 -40.96
N VAL A 356 2.70 8.98 -39.71
CA VAL A 356 2.01 8.27 -38.63
C VAL A 356 0.51 8.25 -38.88
N ILE A 357 -0.07 9.39 -39.29
CA ILE A 357 -1.51 9.48 -39.62
C ILE A 357 -1.84 8.68 -40.87
N GLU A 358 -1.00 8.74 -41.90
CA GLU A 358 -1.16 7.92 -43.11
C GLU A 358 -1.10 6.42 -42.79
N SER A 359 -0.17 6.02 -41.91
CA SER A 359 -0.06 4.65 -41.42
C SER A 359 -1.30 4.26 -40.61
N LEU A 360 -1.81 5.14 -39.76
CA LEU A 360 -3.07 4.92 -39.03
C LEU A 360 -4.23 4.67 -39.99
N LEU A 361 -4.35 5.47 -41.06
CA LEU A 361 -5.45 5.40 -42.04
C LEU A 361 -5.21 4.41 -43.19
N LYS A 362 -4.15 3.59 -43.12
CA LYS A 362 -3.75 2.72 -44.23
C LYS A 362 -4.76 1.61 -44.57
N THR A 363 -5.52 1.11 -43.59
CA THR A 363 -6.36 -0.08 -43.80
C THR A 363 -7.76 0.25 -44.34
N PRO A 364 -8.38 -0.65 -45.13
CA PRO A 364 -9.74 -0.42 -45.64
C PRO A 364 -10.78 -0.23 -44.55
N ALA A 365 -10.66 -0.94 -43.42
CA ALA A 365 -11.61 -0.88 -42.32
C ALA A 365 -11.71 0.51 -41.69
N ILE A 366 -10.57 1.15 -41.41
CA ILE A 366 -10.57 2.50 -40.81
C ILE A 366 -10.97 3.56 -41.83
N ARG A 367 -10.61 3.40 -43.11
CA ARG A 367 -11.08 4.29 -44.18
C ARG A 367 -12.60 4.23 -44.32
N ALA A 368 -13.17 3.02 -44.32
CA ALA A 368 -14.60 2.81 -44.33
C ALA A 368 -15.26 3.48 -43.11
N HIS A 369 -14.67 3.31 -41.92
CA HIS A 369 -15.15 3.89 -40.67
C HIS A 369 -15.26 5.42 -40.71
N VAL A 370 -14.30 6.10 -41.34
CA VAL A 370 -14.27 7.59 -41.41
C VAL A 370 -14.76 8.16 -42.75
N THR A 371 -15.43 7.35 -43.58
CA THR A 371 -15.76 7.75 -44.97
C THR A 371 -16.53 9.06 -45.05
N LEU A 372 -17.47 9.31 -44.13
CA LEU A 372 -18.27 10.54 -44.10
C LEU A 372 -17.46 11.81 -43.76
N HIS A 373 -16.21 11.64 -43.30
CA HIS A 373 -15.31 12.73 -42.92
C HIS A 373 -14.04 12.77 -43.78
N SER A 374 -13.99 12.06 -44.92
CA SER A 374 -12.80 11.95 -45.77
C SER A 374 -12.21 13.32 -46.13
N ASP A 375 -13.04 14.26 -46.57
CA ASP A 375 -12.60 15.57 -47.04
C ASP A 375 -11.96 16.39 -45.92
N ARG A 376 -12.59 16.34 -44.73
CA ARG A 376 -12.06 17.02 -43.55
C ARG A 376 -10.76 16.38 -43.07
N ILE A 377 -10.65 15.06 -43.11
CA ILE A 377 -9.41 14.36 -42.74
C ILE A 377 -8.28 14.75 -43.71
N SER A 378 -8.53 14.78 -45.02
CA SER A 378 -7.54 15.20 -46.01
C SER A 378 -7.02 16.61 -45.73
N GLN A 379 -7.91 17.57 -45.46
CA GLN A 379 -7.52 18.93 -45.09
C GLN A 379 -6.65 18.99 -43.83
N LEU A 380 -6.93 18.14 -42.82
CA LEU A 380 -6.14 18.10 -41.59
C LEU A 380 -4.75 17.48 -41.83
N VAL A 381 -4.66 16.47 -42.70
CA VAL A 381 -3.39 15.84 -43.08
C VAL A 381 -2.52 16.80 -43.87
N GLU A 382 -3.10 17.55 -44.83
CA GLU A 382 -2.39 18.60 -45.57
C GLU A 382 -1.86 19.69 -44.63
N LYS A 383 -2.71 20.17 -43.71
CA LYS A 383 -2.30 21.16 -42.70
C LYS A 383 -1.16 20.65 -41.82
N LEU A 384 -1.16 19.37 -41.46
CA LEU A 384 -0.09 18.77 -40.70
C LEU A 384 1.23 18.75 -41.50
N ALA A 385 1.17 18.39 -42.78
CA ALA A 385 2.30 18.42 -43.70
C ALA A 385 2.92 19.83 -43.83
N GLU A 386 2.08 20.86 -43.98
CA GLU A 386 2.52 22.26 -44.01
C GLU A 386 3.21 22.68 -42.70
N ASN A 387 2.66 22.25 -41.56
CA ASN A 387 3.23 22.54 -40.25
C ASN A 387 4.57 21.82 -40.01
N GLU A 388 4.78 20.67 -40.63
CA GLU A 388 6.07 19.96 -40.62
C GLU A 388 7.11 20.65 -41.50
N ALA A 389 6.74 21.04 -42.72
CA ALA A 389 7.62 21.78 -43.63
C ALA A 389 8.14 23.06 -42.97
N LYS A 390 7.24 23.88 -42.40
CA LYS A 390 7.61 25.11 -41.68
C LYS A 390 8.58 24.88 -40.52
N ARG A 391 8.45 23.76 -39.80
CA ARG A 391 9.34 23.42 -38.68
C ARG A 391 10.73 23.01 -39.14
N ARG A 392 10.83 22.31 -40.28
CA ARG A 392 12.12 21.96 -40.88
C ARG A 392 12.86 23.22 -41.37
N ASP A 393 12.14 24.15 -41.98
CA ASP A 393 12.70 25.41 -42.48
C ASP A 393 13.15 26.37 -41.36
N SER A 394 12.55 26.30 -40.16
CA SER A 394 12.93 27.13 -39.00
C SER A 394 14.11 26.59 -38.19
N CYS A 395 14.53 25.34 -38.41
CA CYS A 395 15.64 24.67 -37.72
C CYS A 395 16.91 24.54 -38.57
N GLY A 396 16.86 24.93 -39.85
CA GLY A 396 18.03 25.10 -40.71
C GLY A 396 18.51 26.54 -40.68
#